data_AF-A0A9D9Q7D3-F1
#
_entry.id   AF-A0A9D9Q7D3-F1
#
_cell.length_a   1.000
_cell.length_b   1.000
_cell.length_c   1.000
_cell.angle_alpha   90.00
_cell.angle_beta   90.00
_cell.angle_gamma   90.00
#
_symmetry.space_group_name_H-M   'P 1'
#
loop_
_entity.id
_entity.type
_entity.pdbx_description
1 polymer ?
#
loop_
_entity_poly.entity_id
_entity_poly.type
_entity_poly.pdbx_seq_one_letter_code
_entity_poly.pdbx_strand_id
1 'polypeptide(L)'
;MKSNKETKRKSHYNENRDSYLSIDGKYYCYKFWDTDTKRIKTERIEIKNDSSVDWTVVLDDLDHAADLNDRYANEARDKVFDAKLAQYEANPYEGDEKNPWEDIGDNRNNPVEILFSEAKPENEKAALVRKVVDEKLTNNQKNLYYDHFGMNKKLVEIAREEGEQTGKAPSNSAMNNRKNKILQKISKFFEEK
;
A
#
# COMPACT_ATOMS: atom_id res chain seq x y z
N MET A 1 -44.77 -32.16 26.97
CA MET A 1 -43.32 -32.47 26.91
C MET A 1 -42.64 -31.30 26.20
N LYS A 2 -41.93 -30.44 26.94
CA LYS A 2 -41.10 -29.39 26.31
C LYS A 2 -39.88 -30.10 25.73
N SER A 3 -39.65 -29.98 24.43
CA SER A 3 -38.45 -30.53 23.80
C SER A 3 -37.24 -29.87 24.45
N ASN A 4 -36.38 -30.71 25.03
CA ASN A 4 -35.07 -30.31 25.53
C ASN A 4 -34.21 -30.02 24.30
N LYS A 5 -34.37 -28.82 23.72
CA LYS A 5 -33.43 -28.32 22.72
C LYS A 5 -32.14 -28.09 23.47
N GLU A 6 -31.21 -29.04 23.40
CA GLU A 6 -29.81 -28.78 23.74
C GLU A 6 -29.38 -27.57 22.92
N THR A 7 -29.28 -26.42 23.58
CA THR A 7 -28.80 -25.18 22.99
C THR A 7 -27.37 -25.43 22.58
N LYS A 8 -27.16 -25.65 21.27
CA LYS A 8 -25.83 -25.83 20.71
C LYS A 8 -25.01 -24.58 21.02
N ARG A 9 -23.90 -24.76 21.75
CA ARG A 9 -22.95 -23.70 22.07
C ARG A 9 -22.51 -22.97 20.80
N LYS A 10 -22.48 -21.65 20.87
CA LYS A 10 -22.02 -20.75 19.80
C LYS A 10 -20.52 -20.53 19.86
N SER A 11 -19.96 -20.47 21.07
CA SER A 11 -18.51 -20.31 21.28
C SER A 11 -17.77 -21.63 21.10
N HIS A 12 -16.52 -21.57 20.64
CA HIS A 12 -15.62 -22.71 20.74
C HIS A 12 -15.04 -22.78 22.17
N TYR A 13 -14.84 -23.99 22.69
CA TYR A 13 -14.10 -24.16 23.94
C TYR A 13 -12.64 -23.80 23.72
N ASN A 14 -12.13 -22.81 24.46
CA ASN A 14 -10.75 -22.36 24.34
C ASN A 14 -10.15 -22.08 25.72
N GLU A 15 -9.35 -23.01 26.22
CA GLU A 15 -8.67 -22.89 27.52
C GLU A 15 -7.51 -21.89 27.51
N ASN A 16 -7.08 -21.42 26.34
CA ASN A 16 -6.04 -20.41 26.26
C ASN A 16 -6.55 -19.01 26.59
N ARG A 17 -7.89 -18.78 26.54
CA ARG A 17 -8.48 -17.51 26.94
C ARG A 17 -8.27 -17.23 28.44
N ASP A 18 -8.34 -15.94 28.78
CA ASP A 18 -8.34 -15.47 30.16
C ASP A 18 -9.61 -15.86 30.90
N SER A 19 -10.72 -16.06 30.19
CA SER A 19 -11.95 -16.62 30.74
C SER A 19 -12.70 -17.44 29.72
N TYR A 20 -13.32 -18.55 30.15
CA TYR A 20 -14.04 -19.46 29.27
C TYR A 20 -15.04 -20.34 30.02
N LEU A 21 -16.14 -20.67 29.36
CA LEU A 21 -17.10 -21.67 29.82
C LEU A 21 -16.58 -23.09 29.57
N SER A 22 -16.57 -23.92 30.62
CA SER A 22 -16.14 -25.32 30.58
C SER A 22 -16.90 -26.14 29.54
N ILE A 23 -16.31 -27.24 29.06
CA ILE A 23 -16.91 -28.09 28.01
C ILE A 23 -18.31 -28.59 28.42
N ASP A 24 -18.48 -28.93 29.69
CA ASP A 24 -19.74 -29.39 30.27
C ASP A 24 -20.73 -28.27 30.60
N GLY A 25 -20.35 -27.00 30.41
CA GLY A 25 -21.19 -25.83 30.67
C GLY A 25 -21.51 -25.57 32.14
N LYS A 26 -20.89 -26.32 33.06
CA LYS A 26 -21.16 -26.24 34.51
C LYS A 26 -20.31 -25.21 35.23
N TYR A 27 -19.13 -24.90 34.69
CA TYR A 27 -18.17 -24.03 35.34
C TYR A 27 -17.76 -22.90 34.40
N TYR A 28 -17.70 -21.69 34.93
CA TYR A 28 -16.99 -20.61 34.29
C TYR A 28 -15.57 -20.56 34.87
N CYS A 29 -14.57 -20.69 34.00
CA CYS A 29 -13.17 -20.64 34.38
C CYS A 29 -12.62 -19.24 34.07
N TYR A 30 -11.83 -18.68 34.97
CA TYR A 30 -11.07 -17.47 34.67
C TYR A 30 -9.66 -17.56 35.26
N LYS A 31 -8.71 -16.99 34.52
CA LYS A 31 -7.30 -16.90 34.88
C LYS A 31 -7.05 -15.53 35.47
N PHE A 32 -6.30 -15.49 36.56
CA PHE A 32 -5.84 -14.25 37.16
C PHE A 32 -4.39 -14.39 37.63
N TRP A 33 -3.72 -13.25 37.68
CA TRP A 33 -2.38 -13.17 38.23
C TRP A 33 -2.46 -13.16 39.76
N ASP A 34 -1.92 -14.20 40.40
CA ASP A 34 -1.77 -14.23 41.85
C ASP A 34 -0.44 -13.56 42.23
N THR A 35 -0.54 -12.44 42.95
CA THR A 35 0.60 -11.64 43.41
C THR A 35 1.47 -12.36 44.43
N ASP A 36 0.88 -13.25 45.23
CA ASP A 36 1.58 -13.92 46.33
C ASP A 36 2.42 -15.08 45.80
N THR A 37 1.86 -15.83 44.85
CA THR A 37 2.57 -16.96 44.22
C THR A 37 3.33 -16.55 42.95
N LYS A 38 3.16 -15.30 42.48
CA LYS A 38 3.73 -14.75 41.23
C LYS A 38 3.51 -15.66 40.03
N ARG A 39 2.33 -16.27 39.95
CA ARG A 39 1.92 -17.22 38.91
C ARG A 39 0.48 -16.98 38.52
N ILE A 40 0.14 -17.37 37.29
CA ILE A 40 -1.24 -17.38 36.82
C ILE A 40 -1.94 -18.57 37.48
N LYS A 41 -3.06 -18.31 38.15
CA LYS A 41 -3.96 -19.33 38.69
C LYS A 41 -5.27 -19.30 37.94
N THR A 42 -5.92 -20.46 37.86
CA THR A 42 -7.25 -20.60 37.26
C THR A 42 -8.24 -20.93 38.35
N GLU A 43 -9.27 -20.09 38.51
CA GLU A 43 -10.41 -20.35 39.38
C GLU A 43 -11.60 -20.85 38.58
N ARG A 44 -12.40 -21.73 39.19
CA ARG A 44 -13.59 -22.33 38.59
C ARG A 44 -14.80 -21.98 39.43
N ILE A 45 -15.75 -21.29 38.83
CA ILE A 45 -17.00 -20.87 39.47
C ILE A 45 -18.11 -21.78 38.95
N GLU A 46 -18.81 -22.45 39.86
CA GLU A 46 -19.97 -23.27 39.51
C GLU A 46 -21.16 -22.38 39.13
N ILE A 47 -21.74 -22.63 37.95
CA ILE A 47 -22.88 -21.87 37.43
C ILE A 47 -24.15 -22.46 38.02
N LYS A 48 -24.72 -21.76 39.01
CA LYS A 48 -26.02 -22.11 39.60
C LYS A 48 -27.13 -21.43 38.82
N ASN A 49 -27.98 -22.23 38.18
CA ASN A 49 -29.06 -21.74 37.33
C ASN A 49 -30.32 -21.40 38.16
N ASP A 50 -30.16 -20.51 39.14
CA ASP A 50 -31.21 -20.10 40.10
C ASP A 50 -31.90 -18.78 39.68
N SER A 51 -31.54 -18.24 38.51
CA SER A 51 -32.03 -16.98 37.96
C SER A 51 -32.99 -17.17 36.78
N SER A 52 -33.80 -16.14 36.48
CA SER A 52 -34.65 -16.11 35.27
C SER A 52 -33.86 -16.08 33.96
N VAL A 53 -32.58 -15.72 34.03
CA VAL A 53 -31.62 -15.71 32.92
C VAL A 53 -30.74 -16.95 33.02
N ASP A 54 -30.59 -17.66 31.90
CA ASP A 54 -29.65 -18.77 31.78
C ASP A 54 -28.23 -18.21 31.60
N TRP A 55 -27.48 -18.16 32.70
CA TRP A 55 -26.09 -17.67 32.71
C TRP A 55 -25.20 -18.41 31.73
N THR A 56 -25.49 -19.69 31.45
CA THR A 56 -24.75 -20.48 30.47
C THR A 56 -24.86 -19.85 29.07
N VAL A 57 -26.05 -19.34 28.71
CA VAL A 57 -26.30 -18.69 27.42
C VAL A 57 -25.59 -17.35 27.36
N VAL A 58 -25.65 -16.55 28.43
CA VAL A 58 -24.98 -15.24 28.48
C VAL A 58 -23.46 -15.39 28.37
N LEU A 59 -22.88 -16.32 29.12
CA LEU A 59 -21.44 -16.57 29.11
C LEU A 59 -20.97 -17.14 27.77
N ASP A 60 -21.76 -18.04 27.16
CA ASP A 60 -21.47 -18.56 25.82
C ASP A 60 -21.53 -17.46 24.73
N ASP A 61 -22.45 -16.49 24.86
CA ASP A 61 -22.53 -15.34 23.94
C ASP A 61 -21.32 -14.40 24.10
N LEU A 62 -20.85 -14.17 25.33
CA LEU A 62 -19.63 -13.38 25.59
C LEU A 62 -18.38 -14.07 25.04
N ASP A 63 -18.25 -15.37 25.29
CA ASP A 63 -17.17 -16.19 24.75
C ASP A 63 -17.17 -16.17 23.20
N HIS A 64 -18.36 -16.22 22.60
CA HIS A 64 -18.51 -16.14 21.15
C HIS A 64 -18.12 -14.76 20.59
N ALA A 65 -18.43 -13.68 21.31
CA ALA A 65 -18.02 -12.33 20.92
C ALA A 65 -16.48 -12.18 20.94
N ALA A 66 -15.81 -12.78 21.93
CA ALA A 66 -14.35 -12.83 21.98
C ALA A 66 -13.76 -13.61 20.79
N ASP A 67 -14.32 -14.79 20.47
CA ASP A 67 -13.92 -15.57 19.29
C ASP A 67 -14.04 -14.79 17.99
N LEU A 68 -15.14 -14.04 17.82
CA LEU A 68 -15.35 -13.21 16.65
C LEU A 68 -14.30 -12.10 16.56
N ASN A 69 -13.97 -11.47 17.70
CA ASN A 69 -12.96 -10.43 17.74
C ASN A 69 -11.57 -10.97 17.37
N ASP A 70 -11.16 -12.11 17.93
CA ASP A 70 -9.88 -12.76 17.59
C ASP A 70 -9.83 -13.14 16.11
N ARG A 71 -10.94 -13.65 15.56
CA ARG A 71 -11.04 -13.96 14.14
C ARG A 71 -10.89 -12.71 13.29
N TYR A 72 -11.58 -11.62 13.60
CA TYR A 72 -11.47 -10.37 12.86
C TYR A 72 -10.07 -9.76 12.95
N ALA A 73 -9.42 -9.82 14.12
CA ALA A 73 -8.05 -9.38 14.28
C ALA A 73 -7.09 -10.20 13.39
N ASN A 74 -7.26 -11.52 13.34
CA ASN A 74 -6.45 -12.39 12.50
C ASN A 74 -6.72 -12.22 10.99
N GLU A 75 -7.99 -11.98 10.60
CA GLU A 75 -8.37 -11.70 9.22
C GLU A 75 -7.83 -10.33 8.75
N ALA A 76 -7.74 -9.35 9.65
CA ALA A 76 -7.20 -8.02 9.36
C ALA A 76 -5.67 -7.94 9.37
N ARG A 77 -4.97 -8.95 9.92
CA ARG A 77 -3.50 -8.97 9.92
C ARG A 77 -2.93 -9.15 8.51
N ASP A 78 -1.91 -8.36 8.21
CA ASP A 78 -1.11 -8.54 7.00
C ASP A 78 -0.11 -9.68 7.22
N LYS A 79 -0.43 -10.86 6.67
CA LYS A 79 0.42 -12.05 6.75
C LYS A 79 1.78 -11.86 6.09
N VAL A 80 1.88 -10.99 5.08
CA VAL A 80 3.15 -10.71 4.40
C VAL A 80 4.03 -9.88 5.32
N PHE A 81 3.46 -8.89 6.00
CA PHE A 81 4.16 -8.11 7.00
C PHE A 81 4.65 -8.97 8.16
N ASP A 82 3.77 -9.81 8.73
CA ASP A 82 4.13 -10.71 9.84
C ASP A 82 5.26 -11.68 9.47
N ALA A 83 5.23 -12.22 8.24
CA ALA A 83 6.29 -13.11 7.75
C ALA A 83 7.64 -12.39 7.63
N LYS A 84 7.65 -11.17 7.09
CA LYS A 84 8.87 -10.36 6.98
C LYS A 84 9.40 -9.95 8.36
N LEU A 85 8.51 -9.61 9.29
CA LEU A 85 8.89 -9.27 10.65
C LEU A 85 9.55 -10.47 11.34
N ALA A 86 8.96 -11.66 11.22
CA ALA A 86 9.54 -12.88 11.75
C ALA A 86 10.90 -13.24 11.14
N GLN A 87 11.10 -12.97 9.84
CA GLN A 87 12.40 -13.14 9.17
C GLN A 87 13.45 -12.17 9.72
N TYR A 88 13.10 -10.88 9.85
CA TYR A 88 13.97 -9.86 10.42
C TYR A 88 14.34 -10.17 11.88
N GLU A 89 13.37 -10.59 12.72
CA GLU A 89 13.61 -10.96 14.11
C GLU A 89 14.49 -12.20 14.26
N ALA A 90 14.43 -13.13 13.30
CA ALA A 90 15.27 -14.33 13.30
C ALA A 90 16.74 -14.00 13.02
N ASN A 91 17.02 -13.06 12.09
CA ASN A 91 18.37 -12.70 11.67
C ASN A 91 18.57 -11.17 11.51
N PRO A 92 18.58 -10.39 12.60
CA PRO A 92 18.61 -8.93 12.54
C PRO A 92 19.92 -8.31 12.01
N TYR A 93 20.98 -9.11 11.85
CA TYR A 93 22.33 -8.61 11.50
C TYR A 93 22.97 -9.27 10.26
N GLU A 94 22.33 -10.29 9.68
CA GLU A 94 22.93 -11.08 8.58
C GLU A 94 22.23 -10.90 7.22
N GLY A 95 21.03 -10.32 7.18
CA GLY A 95 20.30 -10.06 5.95
C GLY A 95 20.26 -8.58 5.62
N ASP A 96 20.42 -8.21 4.35
CA ASP A 96 20.00 -6.92 3.78
C ASP A 96 18.47 -6.69 3.88
N GLU A 97 17.76 -7.49 4.70
CA GLU A 97 16.33 -7.39 4.94
C GLU A 97 16.05 -6.18 5.82
N LYS A 98 15.55 -5.14 5.16
CA LYS A 98 15.14 -3.91 5.80
C LYS A 98 14.02 -4.20 6.81
N ASN A 99 14.11 -3.57 7.98
CA ASN A 99 13.09 -3.67 9.01
C ASN A 99 11.72 -3.28 8.40
N PRO A 100 10.70 -4.16 8.41
CA PRO A 100 9.40 -3.88 7.80
C PRO A 100 8.74 -2.62 8.35
N TRP A 101 9.03 -2.26 9.61
CA TRP A 101 8.54 -1.03 10.24
C TRP A 101 9.11 0.23 9.60
N GLU A 102 10.32 0.17 9.04
CA GLU A 102 10.95 1.29 8.34
C GLU A 102 10.42 1.48 6.91
N ASP A 103 9.74 0.48 6.37
CA ASP A 103 9.08 0.54 5.05
C ASP A 103 7.62 1.05 5.12
N ILE A 104 7.06 1.22 6.31
CA ILE A 104 5.69 1.74 6.49
C ILE A 104 5.60 3.23 6.13
N GLY A 105 6.69 3.99 6.32
CA GLY A 105 6.74 5.41 6.03
C GLY A 105 6.76 5.70 4.52
N ASP A 106 6.18 6.83 4.11
CA ASP A 106 6.34 7.34 2.74
C ASP A 106 7.78 7.81 2.54
N ASN A 107 8.65 6.86 2.19
CA ASN A 107 10.07 7.11 2.01
C ASN A 107 10.36 7.96 0.75
N ARG A 108 9.34 8.32 -0.05
CA ARG A 108 9.46 9.27 -1.17
C ARG A 108 9.89 10.66 -0.72
N ASN A 109 9.59 11.02 0.53
CA ASN A 109 9.98 12.30 1.13
C ASN A 109 11.23 12.19 2.01
N ASN A 110 12.02 11.12 1.86
CA ASN A 110 13.26 11.00 2.62
C ASN A 110 14.21 12.14 2.23
N PRO A 111 14.58 13.02 3.19
CA PRO A 111 15.44 14.17 2.90
C PRO A 111 16.82 13.74 2.41
N VAL A 112 17.31 12.56 2.80
CA VAL A 112 18.59 12.03 2.34
C VAL A 112 18.50 11.63 0.87
N GLU A 113 17.45 10.91 0.46
CA GLU A 113 17.26 10.61 -0.97
C GLU A 113 17.02 11.89 -1.77
N ILE A 114 16.22 12.83 -1.29
CA ILE A 114 15.94 14.07 -2.03
C ILE A 114 17.22 14.91 -2.23
N LEU A 115 18.08 15.02 -1.22
CA LEU A 115 19.25 15.90 -1.26
C LEU A 115 20.51 15.24 -1.82
N PHE A 116 20.64 13.91 -1.71
CA PHE A 116 21.86 13.18 -2.05
C PHE A 116 21.66 12.08 -3.10
N SER A 117 20.50 12.01 -3.76
CA SER A 117 20.36 11.17 -4.96
C SER A 117 21.36 11.59 -6.02
N GLU A 118 22.13 10.63 -6.54
CA GLU A 118 22.89 10.84 -7.76
C GLU A 118 21.94 11.26 -8.89
N ALA A 119 22.41 12.13 -9.78
CA ALA A 119 21.64 12.54 -10.93
C ALA A 119 21.24 11.28 -11.72
N LYS A 120 19.92 11.05 -11.85
CA LYS A 120 19.40 9.88 -12.57
C LYS A 120 20.10 9.80 -13.93
N PRO A 121 20.62 8.61 -14.32
CA PRO A 121 21.28 8.46 -15.61
C PRO A 121 20.32 8.92 -16.71
N GLU A 122 20.84 9.67 -17.68
CA GLU A 122 20.06 10.18 -18.80
C GLU A 122 19.32 9.02 -19.46
N ASN A 123 18.00 9.14 -19.63
CA ASN A 123 17.21 8.12 -20.30
C ASN A 123 17.80 7.87 -21.70
N GLU A 124 18.13 6.62 -22.02
CA GLU A 124 18.74 6.25 -23.31
C GLU A 124 17.93 6.79 -24.51
N LYS A 125 16.60 6.79 -24.41
CA LYS A 125 15.71 7.34 -25.44
C LYS A 125 15.84 8.86 -25.56
N ALA A 126 16.01 9.58 -24.45
CA ALA A 126 16.23 11.02 -24.47
C ALA A 126 17.56 11.37 -25.13
N ALA A 127 18.62 10.61 -24.85
CA ALA A 127 19.92 10.77 -25.49
C ALA A 127 19.83 10.53 -27.01
N LEU A 128 19.02 9.57 -27.47
CA LEU A 128 18.76 9.33 -28.89
C LEU A 128 17.99 10.47 -29.54
N VAL A 129 16.93 10.97 -28.90
CA VAL A 129 16.18 12.12 -29.39
C VAL A 129 17.09 13.35 -29.53
N ARG A 130 17.96 13.61 -28.54
CA ARG A 130 18.93 14.71 -28.62
C ARG A 130 19.83 14.61 -29.86
N LYS A 131 20.37 13.41 -30.15
CA LYS A 131 21.14 13.18 -31.38
C LYS A 131 20.35 13.51 -32.65
N VAL A 132 19.09 13.10 -32.72
CA VAL A 132 18.23 13.41 -33.89
C VAL A 132 17.98 14.90 -34.01
N VAL A 133 17.67 15.56 -32.89
CA VAL A 133 17.44 17.01 -32.84
C VAL A 133 18.68 17.73 -33.32
N ASP A 134 19.87 17.36 -32.85
CA ASP A 134 21.12 18.05 -33.18
C ASP A 134 21.60 17.78 -34.61
N GLU A 135 21.47 16.56 -35.13
CA GLU A 135 22.05 16.16 -36.42
C GLU A 135 21.07 16.22 -37.61
N LYS A 136 19.76 16.02 -37.39
CA LYS A 136 18.78 15.79 -38.49
C LYS A 136 17.71 16.88 -38.64
N LEU A 137 17.56 17.76 -37.64
CA LEU A 137 16.62 18.88 -37.71
C LEU A 137 17.31 20.15 -38.22
N THR A 138 16.60 20.93 -39.02
CA THR A 138 17.05 22.28 -39.42
C THR A 138 16.92 23.26 -38.24
N ASN A 139 17.61 24.40 -38.27
CA ASN A 139 17.55 25.40 -37.19
C ASN A 139 16.11 25.84 -36.85
N ASN A 140 15.26 26.05 -37.85
CA ASN A 140 13.85 26.38 -37.62
C ASN A 140 13.07 25.21 -36.96
N GLN A 141 13.42 23.96 -37.28
CA GLN A 141 12.83 22.79 -36.63
C GLN A 141 13.34 22.61 -35.19
N LYS A 142 14.62 22.91 -34.94
CA LYS A 142 15.22 22.91 -33.59
C LYS A 142 14.56 23.95 -32.70
N ASN A 143 14.42 25.19 -33.19
CA ASN A 143 13.77 26.27 -32.44
C ASN A 143 12.33 25.89 -32.10
N LEU A 144 11.55 25.43 -33.08
CA LEU A 144 10.19 24.95 -32.82
C LEU A 144 10.14 23.78 -31.82
N TYR A 145 11.10 22.86 -31.88
CA TYR A 145 11.20 21.75 -30.95
C TYR A 145 11.48 22.24 -29.52
N TYR A 146 12.47 23.11 -29.33
CA TYR A 146 12.80 23.64 -28.01
C TYR A 146 11.72 24.58 -27.46
N ASP A 147 11.10 25.42 -28.28
CA ASP A 147 10.00 26.28 -27.85
C ASP A 147 8.80 25.46 -27.39
N HIS A 148 8.40 24.43 -28.16
CA HIS A 148 7.21 23.65 -27.86
C HIS A 148 7.46 22.57 -26.79
N PHE A 149 8.53 21.78 -26.91
CA PHE A 149 8.79 20.64 -26.01
C PHE A 149 9.76 20.98 -24.86
N GLY A 150 10.64 21.98 -25.02
CA GLY A 150 11.58 22.41 -23.99
C GLY A 150 11.01 23.49 -23.07
N MET A 151 10.45 24.56 -23.63
CA MET A 151 9.84 25.67 -22.89
C MET A 151 8.33 25.51 -22.66
N ASN A 152 7.72 24.46 -23.24
CA ASN A 152 6.30 24.16 -23.12
C ASN A 152 5.37 25.29 -23.64
N LYS A 153 5.83 26.07 -24.63
CA LYS A 153 5.00 27.09 -25.29
C LYS A 153 3.91 26.44 -26.14
N LYS A 154 2.74 27.07 -26.23
CA LYS A 154 1.67 26.59 -27.11
C LYS A 154 2.01 26.91 -28.57
N LEU A 155 1.67 26.01 -29.49
CA LEU A 155 1.89 26.25 -30.94
C LEU A 155 1.23 27.54 -31.45
N VAL A 156 0.10 27.94 -30.84
CA VAL A 156 -0.60 29.19 -31.17
C VAL A 156 0.22 30.42 -30.75
N GLU A 157 0.87 30.35 -29.58
CA GLU A 157 1.73 31.43 -29.08
C GLU A 157 2.97 31.57 -29.98
N ILE A 158 3.59 30.44 -30.34
CA ILE A 158 4.72 30.41 -31.28
C ILE A 158 4.32 30.95 -32.65
N ALA A 159 3.14 30.59 -33.17
CA ALA A 159 2.66 31.11 -34.46
C ALA A 159 2.43 32.63 -34.44
N ARG A 160 1.99 33.16 -33.30
CA ARG A 160 1.81 34.61 -33.11
C ARG A 160 3.17 35.31 -33.06
N GLU A 161 4.12 34.81 -32.28
CA GLU A 161 5.50 35.33 -32.20
C GLU A 161 6.19 35.30 -33.58
N GLU A 162 6.05 34.20 -34.34
CA GLU A 162 6.52 34.10 -35.72
C GLU A 162 5.84 35.15 -36.61
N GLY A 163 4.54 35.39 -36.44
CA GLY A 163 3.79 36.40 -37.18
C GLY A 163 4.21 37.84 -36.89
N GLU A 164 4.56 38.14 -35.64
CA GLU A 164 5.09 39.43 -35.21
C GLU A 164 6.48 39.69 -35.81
N GLN A 165 7.32 38.66 -35.93
CA GLN A 165 8.66 38.76 -36.51
C GLN A 165 8.67 38.78 -38.05
N THR A 166 7.82 37.97 -38.69
CA THR A 166 7.86 37.73 -40.15
C THR A 166 6.73 38.43 -40.91
N GLY A 167 5.82 39.11 -40.21
CA GLY A 167 4.66 39.79 -40.78
C GLY A 167 3.52 38.87 -41.20
N LYS A 168 3.67 37.54 -41.08
CA LYS A 168 2.63 36.56 -41.43
C LYS A 168 2.60 35.38 -40.46
N ALA A 169 1.58 35.34 -39.61
CA ALA A 169 1.36 34.23 -38.68
C ALA A 169 1.03 32.93 -39.45
N PRO A 170 1.75 31.82 -39.21
CA PRO A 170 1.36 30.51 -39.72
C PRO A 170 -0.01 30.08 -39.20
N SER A 171 -0.77 29.34 -40.01
CA SER A 171 -2.03 28.76 -39.54
C SER A 171 -1.79 27.62 -38.54
N ASN A 172 -2.77 27.35 -37.67
CA ASN A 172 -2.70 26.23 -36.71
C ASN A 172 -2.45 24.88 -37.39
N SER A 173 -3.06 24.66 -38.57
CA SER A 173 -2.81 23.46 -39.38
C SER A 173 -1.35 23.38 -39.85
N ALA A 174 -0.77 24.50 -40.29
CA ALA A 174 0.64 24.56 -40.69
C ALA A 174 1.58 24.24 -39.52
N MET A 175 1.31 24.75 -38.31
CA MET A 175 2.11 24.46 -37.12
C MET A 175 2.03 22.98 -36.72
N ASN A 176 0.82 22.40 -36.75
CA ASN A 176 0.65 20.96 -36.48
C ASN A 176 1.38 20.10 -37.51
N ASN A 177 1.34 20.47 -38.80
CA ASN A 177 2.09 19.77 -39.84
C ASN A 177 3.61 19.87 -39.62
N ARG A 178 4.13 21.02 -39.20
CA ARG A 178 5.54 21.20 -38.85
C ARG A 178 5.94 20.34 -37.65
N LYS A 179 5.14 20.32 -36.59
CA LYS A 179 5.33 19.43 -35.41
C LYS A 179 5.34 17.96 -35.83
N ASN A 180 4.36 17.53 -36.61
CA ASN A 180 4.24 16.13 -37.03
C ASN A 180 5.44 15.70 -37.89
N LYS A 181 5.98 16.57 -38.75
CA LYS A 181 7.21 16.29 -39.49
C LYS A 181 8.42 16.07 -38.58
N ILE A 182 8.53 16.81 -37.47
CA ILE A 182 9.59 16.60 -36.48
C ILE A 182 9.42 15.24 -35.81
N LEU A 183 8.22 14.92 -35.34
CA LEU A 183 7.93 13.63 -34.70
C LEU A 183 8.15 12.45 -35.64
N GLN A 184 7.79 12.56 -36.92
CA GLN A 184 8.05 11.53 -37.93
C GLN A 184 9.54 11.27 -38.13
N LYS A 185 10.38 12.31 -38.15
CA LYS A 185 11.84 12.15 -38.25
C LYS A 185 12.40 11.42 -37.02
N ILE A 186 11.91 11.78 -35.83
CA ILE A 186 12.30 11.13 -34.58
C ILE A 186 11.86 9.65 -34.60
N SER A 187 10.60 9.37 -34.96
CA SER A 187 10.07 8.00 -35.05
C SER A 187 10.88 7.14 -36.02
N LYS A 188 11.17 7.67 -37.21
CA LYS A 188 11.93 6.93 -38.23
C LYS A 188 13.34 6.57 -37.73
N PHE A 189 13.98 7.47 -36.99
CA PHE A 189 15.29 7.19 -36.41
C PHE A 189 15.24 6.13 -35.29
N PHE A 190 14.11 6.02 -34.57
CA PHE A 190 13.89 4.93 -33.62
C PHE A 190 13.62 3.59 -34.31
N GLU A 191 13.02 3.59 -35.50
CA GLU A 191 12.76 2.37 -36.29
C GLU A 191 14.02 1.86 -37.02
N GLU A 192 14.96 2.75 -37.36
CA GLU A 192 16.22 2.42 -38.03
C GLU A 192 17.30 1.88 -37.05
N LYS A 193 17.00 1.77 -35.75
CA LYS A 193 17.93 1.42 -34.68
C LYS A 193 17.46 0.20 -33.88
#